data_AF-A0A949IPK8-F1
#
_entry.id   AF-A0A949IPK8-F1
#
_cell.length_a   1.000
_cell.length_b   1.000
_cell.length_c   1.000
_cell.angle_alpha   90.00
_cell.angle_beta   90.00
_cell.angle_gamma   90.00
#
_symmetry.space_group_name_H-M   'P 1'
#
loop_
_entity.id
_entity.type
_entity.pdbx_description
1 polymer ?
#
loop_
_entity_poly.entity_id
_entity_poly.type
_entity_poly.pdbx_seq_one_letter_code
_entity_poly.pdbx_strand_id
1 'polypeptide(L)' 'MVDGNYSGGAFTVKGQEKDTRLALECAQDAQVPLTFASAIENTFLSAIGRGLGASDPCVIARLIAENAGLKN' A
#
# COMPACT_ATOMS: atom_id res chain seq x y z
N MET A 1 6.61 -0.46 -20.79
CA MET A 1 5.55 -1.15 -20.01
C MET A 1 6.20 -1.64 -18.73
N VAL A 2 5.57 -1.42 -17.58
CA VAL A 2 5.97 -2.08 -16.33
C VAL A 2 5.60 -3.56 -16.49
N ASP A 3 6.49 -4.47 -16.10
CA ASP A 3 6.32 -5.91 -16.31
C ASP A 3 5.26 -6.58 -15.41
N GLY A 4 4.73 -5.83 -14.42
CA GLY A 4 3.71 -6.29 -13.49
C GLY A 4 4.22 -7.33 -12.47
N ASN A 5 5.54 -7.50 -12.36
CA ASN A 5 6.12 -8.43 -11.41
C ASN A 5 6.28 -7.75 -10.04
N TYR A 6 5.43 -8.14 -9.09
CA TYR A 6 5.48 -7.66 -7.71
C TYR A 6 5.98 -8.74 -6.73
N SER A 7 6.64 -9.78 -7.24
CA SER A 7 7.21 -10.85 -6.41
C SER A 7 8.69 -10.59 -6.10
N GLY A 8 9.15 -11.01 -4.92
CA GLY A 8 10.58 -10.94 -4.56
C GLY A 8 11.14 -9.53 -4.33
N GLY A 9 10.31 -8.55 -3.98
CA GLY A 9 10.75 -7.20 -3.65
C GLY A 9 11.67 -7.16 -2.42
N ALA A 10 12.60 -6.19 -2.38
CA ALA A 10 13.45 -5.92 -1.21
C ALA A 10 12.64 -5.40 0.00
N PHE A 11 11.40 -4.98 -0.25
CA PHE A 11 10.45 -4.51 0.75
C PHE A 11 9.08 -5.17 0.53
N THR A 12 8.27 -5.23 1.58
CA THR A 12 6.96 -5.90 1.55
C THR A 12 5.83 -4.93 1.81
N VAL A 13 4.63 -5.23 1.31
CA VAL A 13 3.40 -4.49 1.65
C VAL A 13 3.23 -4.35 3.17
N LYS A 14 3.44 -5.42 3.96
CA LYS A 14 3.38 -5.34 5.43
C LYS A 14 4.43 -4.39 6.02
N GLY A 15 5.64 -4.37 5.45
CA GLY A 15 6.69 -3.44 5.86
C GLY A 15 6.32 -1.99 5.60
N GLN A 16 5.77 -1.72 4.41
CA GLN A 16 5.34 -0.38 3.99
C GLN A 16 4.10 0.09 4.75
N GLU A 17 3.15 -0.80 5.03
CA GLU A 17 2.01 -0.50 5.89
C GLU A 17 2.47 -0.10 7.29
N LYS A 18 3.38 -0.88 7.90
CA LYS A 18 3.95 -0.58 9.22
C LYS A 18 4.59 0.81 9.26
N ASP A 19 5.43 1.16 8.27
CA ASP A 19 6.05 2.49 8.23
C ASP A 19 5.03 3.62 7.97
N THR A 20 4.00 3.35 7.15
CA THR A 20 2.92 4.31 6.87
C THR A 20 2.09 4.58 8.13
N ARG A 21 1.76 3.53 8.90
CA ARG A 21 1.03 3.62 10.16
C ARG A 21 1.82 4.42 11.20
N LEU A 22 3.12 4.17 11.33
CA LEU A 22 4.00 4.95 12.21
C LEU A 22 4.03 6.43 11.81
N ALA A 23 4.07 6.74 10.51
CA ALA A 23 4.03 8.13 10.04
C ALA A 23 2.69 8.81 10.37
N LEU A 24 1.57 8.08 10.23
CA LEU A 24 0.24 8.59 10.57
C LEU A 24 0.05 8.83 12.07
N GLU A 25 0.57 7.94 12.92
CA GLU A 25 0.57 8.13 14.38
C GLU A 25 1.35 9.40 14.77
N CYS A 26 2.57 9.57 14.26
CA CYS A 26 3.37 10.77 14.49
C CYS A 26 2.65 12.04 13.99
N ALA A 27 1.96 11.97 12.86
CA ALA A 27 1.24 13.09 12.29
C ALA A 27 0.00 13.45 13.12
N GLN A 28 -0.67 12.46 13.68
CA GLN A 28 -1.79 12.65 14.60
C GLN A 28 -1.34 13.38 15.88
N ASP A 29 -0.21 12.97 16.46
CA ASP A 29 0.39 13.65 17.62
C ASP A 29 0.78 15.09 17.31
N ALA A 30 1.31 15.34 16.11
CA ALA A 30 1.69 16.66 15.63
C ALA A 30 0.51 17.51 15.11
N GLN A 31 -0.71 16.96 15.08
CA GLN A 31 -1.89 17.59 14.47
C GLN A 31 -1.68 18.00 13.00
N VAL A 32 -0.88 17.25 12.25
CA VAL A 32 -0.61 17.48 10.83
C VAL A 32 -1.43 16.49 9.98
N PRO A 33 -2.33 16.95 9.10
CA PRO A 33 -3.09 16.04 8.25
C PRO A 33 -2.21 15.45 7.14
N LEU A 34 -2.15 14.11 7.06
CA LEU A 34 -1.50 13.38 5.96
C LEU A 34 -2.54 12.63 5.10
N THR A 35 -3.42 13.37 4.44
CA THR A 35 -4.55 12.81 3.66
C THR A 35 -4.14 11.78 2.61
N PHE A 36 -3.01 11.98 1.94
CA PHE A 36 -2.50 10.99 0.98
C PHE A 36 -2.05 9.69 1.66
N ALA A 37 -1.34 9.79 2.79
CA ALA A 37 -0.87 8.62 3.52
C ALA A 37 -2.04 7.81 4.09
N SER A 38 -3.08 8.47 4.60
CA SER A 38 -4.30 7.79 5.08
C SER A 38 -5.04 7.03 3.96
N ALA A 39 -5.12 7.58 2.76
CA ALA A 39 -5.71 6.89 1.62
C ALA A 39 -4.87 5.68 1.17
N ILE A 40 -3.54 5.83 1.18
CA ILE A 40 -2.61 4.76 0.81
C ILE A 40 -2.63 3.63 1.85
N GLU A 41 -2.69 3.93 3.15
CA GLU A 41 -2.80 2.94 4.24
C GLU A 41 -3.97 1.99 4.02
N ASN A 42 -5.16 2.52 3.70
CA ASN A 42 -6.34 1.72 3.37
C ASN A 42 -6.10 0.76 2.20
N THR A 43 -5.29 1.17 1.22
CA THR A 43 -4.96 0.33 0.06
C THR A 43 -3.97 -0.77 0.45
N PHE A 44 -3.01 -0.50 1.32
CA PHE A 44 -2.13 -1.53 1.87
C PHE A 44 -2.88 -2.54 2.75
N LEU A 45 -3.80 -2.08 3.60
CA LEU A 45 -4.65 -2.96 4.40
C LEU A 45 -5.52 -3.87 3.51
N SER A 46 -6.06 -3.33 2.42
CA SER A 46 -6.78 -4.12 1.41
C SER A 46 -5.88 -5.17 0.74
N ALA A 47 -4.65 -4.81 0.37
CA ALA A 47 -3.66 -5.74 -0.18
C ALA A 47 -3.32 -6.87 0.81
N ILE A 48 -3.12 -6.55 2.09
CA ILE A 48 -2.88 -7.54 3.14
C ILE A 48 -4.09 -8.48 3.28
N GLY A 49 -5.31 -7.94 3.30
CA GLY A 49 -6.55 -8.72 3.35
C GLY A 49 -6.73 -9.67 2.15
N ARG A 50 -6.16 -9.32 0.98
CA ARG A 50 -6.12 -10.17 -0.22
C ARG A 50 -4.93 -11.16 -0.24
N GLY A 51 -4.17 -11.27 0.84
CA GLY A 51 -3.04 -12.20 0.94
C GLY A 51 -1.73 -11.71 0.31
N LEU A 52 -1.66 -10.43 -0.10
CA LEU A 52 -0.49 -9.85 -0.80
C LEU A 52 0.53 -9.24 0.16
N GLY A 53 0.46 -9.55 1.45
CA GLY A 53 1.29 -8.92 2.47
C GLY A 53 2.81 -9.09 2.29
N ALA A 54 3.24 -10.14 1.58
CA ALA A 54 4.65 -10.43 1.28
C ALA A 54 5.10 -9.93 -0.11
N SER A 55 4.18 -9.37 -0.91
CA SER A 55 4.51 -8.80 -2.22
C SER A 55 5.21 -7.46 -2.09
N ASP A 56 5.82 -7.00 -3.18
CA ASP A 56 6.32 -5.63 -3.31
C ASP A 56 5.17 -4.62 -3.10
N PRO A 57 5.39 -3.51 -2.37
CA PRO A 57 4.35 -2.51 -2.11
C PRO A 57 3.68 -1.95 -3.38
N CYS A 58 4.38 -1.93 -4.51
CA CYS A 58 3.81 -1.45 -5.78
C CYS A 58 2.66 -2.32 -6.30
N VAL A 59 2.42 -3.51 -5.71
CA VAL A 59 1.25 -4.35 -6.01
C VAL A 59 -0.08 -3.61 -5.81
N ILE A 60 -0.10 -2.54 -5.00
CA ILE A 60 -1.30 -1.71 -4.84
C ILE A 60 -1.76 -1.07 -6.16
N ALA A 61 -0.84 -0.80 -7.09
CA ALA A 61 -1.20 -0.25 -8.40
C ALA A 61 -2.09 -1.22 -9.20
N ARG A 62 -1.83 -2.53 -9.09
CA ARG A 62 -2.69 -3.57 -9.65
C ARG A 62 -4.06 -3.57 -8.98
N LEU A 63 -4.12 -3.45 -7.64
CA LEU A 63 -5.40 -3.40 -6.92
C LEU A 63 -6.24 -2.18 -7.31
N ILE A 64 -5.59 -1.03 -7.49
CA ILE A 64 -6.25 0.20 -7.94
C ILE A 64 -6.82 0.01 -9.34
N ALA A 65 -6.05 -0.60 -10.26
CA ALA A 65 -6.53 -0.93 -11.60
C ALA A 65 -7.73 -1.89 -11.56
N GLU A 66 -7.65 -2.96 -10.75
CA GLU A 66 -8.76 -3.92 -10.55
C GLU A 66 -10.02 -3.21 -10.00
N ASN A 67 -9.88 -2.32 -9.02
CA ASN A 67 -10.98 -1.55 -8.45
C ASN A 67 -11.58 -0.55 -9.45
N ALA A 68 -10.79 -0.08 -10.43
CA ALA A 68 -11.25 0.76 -11.54
C ALA A 68 -11.92 -0.05 -12.67
N GLY A 69 -12.06 -1.38 -12.51
CA GLY A 69 -12.62 -2.27 -13.53
C GLY A 69 -11.65 -2.57 -14.68
N LEU A 70 -10.38 -2.16 -14.57
CA LEU A 70 -9.35 -2.48 -15.54
C LEU A 70 -8.86 -3.90 -15.28
N LYS A 71 -8.90 -4.74 -16.32
CA LYS A 71 -8.30 -6.08 -16.28
C LYS A 71 -6.86 -5.97 -16.74
N ASN A 72 -5.94 -6.36 -15.86
CA ASN A 72 -4.53 -6.65 -16.20
C ASN A 72 -4.37 -8.16 -16.35
#